data_AF-A0A097KMY4-F1
#
_entry.id   AF-A0A097KMY4-F1
#
_cell.length_a   1.000
_cell.length_b   1.000
_cell.length_c   1.000
_cell.angle_alpha   90.00
_cell.angle_beta   90.00
_cell.angle_gamma   90.00
#
_symmetry.space_group_name_H-M   'P 1'
#
loop_
_entity.id
_entity.type
_entity.pdbx_description
1 polymer ?
#
loop_
_entity_poly.entity_id
_entity_poly.type
_entity_poly.pdbx_seq_one_letter_code
_entity_poly.pdbx_strand_id
1 'polypeptide(L)' 'MISFLQLLFSILVIIIIVPQTRTTNLLVINLHETGIFTSYRETINFLKFISWFCIFSFIFLTFLVYFF' A
#
# COMPACT_ATOMS: atom_id res chain seq x y z
N MET A 1 19.85 -10.84 0.60
CA MET A 1 18.48 -11.09 0.10
C MET A 1 17.44 -10.22 0.81
N ILE A 2 17.51 -10.07 2.14
CA ILE A 2 16.61 -9.24 2.95
C ILE A 2 16.56 -7.76 2.47
N SER A 3 17.69 -7.17 2.07
CA SER A 3 17.73 -5.81 1.51
C SER A 3 17.04 -5.66 0.15
N PHE A 4 17.01 -6.72 -0.68
CA PHE A 4 16.28 -6.71 -1.95
C PHE A 4 14.76 -6.75 -1.71
N LEU A 5 14.32 -7.57 -0.74
CA LEU A 5 12.93 -7.59 -0.27
C LEU A 5 12.51 -6.23 0.30
N GLN A 6 13.39 -5.57 1.06
CA GLN A 6 13.16 -4.21 1.57
C GLN A 6 12.98 -3.21 0.42
N LEU A 7 13.82 -3.27 -0.62
CA LEU A 7 13.70 -2.41 -1.79
C LEU A 7 12.36 -2.60 -2.52
N LEU A 8 11.92 -3.85 -2.69
CA LEU A 8 10.63 -4.19 -3.30
C LEU A 8 9.46 -3.62 -2.48
N PHE A 9 9.48 -3.80 -1.16
CA PHE A 9 8.47 -3.24 -0.26
C PHE A 9 8.48 -1.71 -0.24
N SER A 10 9.65 -1.07 -0.30
CA SER A 10 9.76 0.40 -0.40
C SER A 10 9.05 0.92 -1.64
N ILE A 11 9.28 0.31 -2.81
CA ILE A 11 8.62 0.70 -4.06
C ILE A 11 7.11 0.52 -3.96
N LEU A 12 6.67 -0.60 -3.38
CA LEU A 12 5.26 -0.92 -3.22
C LEU A 12 4.55 0.06 -2.28
N VAL A 13 5.21 0.45 -1.17
CA VAL A 13 4.75 1.50 -0.26
C VAL A 13 4.63 2.85 -0.97
N ILE A 14 5.62 3.24 -1.77
CA ILE A 14 5.59 4.49 -2.55
C ILE A 14 4.39 4.50 -3.50
N ILE A 15 4.18 3.42 -4.27
CA ILE A 15 3.06 3.33 -5.22
C ILE A 15 1.70 3.46 -4.52
N ILE A 16 1.56 2.90 -3.30
CA ILE A 16 0.29 2.92 -2.56
C ILE A 16 0.04 4.25 -1.85
N ILE A 17 1.08 4.89 -1.32
CA ILE A 17 0.96 6.12 -0.53
C ILE A 17 0.95 7.38 -1.42
N VAL A 18 1.78 7.44 -2.47
CA VAL A 18 1.93 8.63 -3.33
C VAL A 18 0.60 9.13 -3.95
N PRO A 19 -0.29 8.28 -4.48
CA PRO A 19 -1.53 8.75 -5.10
C PRO A 19 -2.63 9.14 -4.08
N GLN A 20 -2.33 9.09 -2.77
CA GLN A 20 -3.27 9.50 -1.72
C GLN A 20 -3.35 11.02 -1.61
N THR A 21 -4.23 11.66 -2.38
CA THR A 21 -4.56 13.09 -2.21
C THR A 21 -5.78 13.28 -1.30
N ARG A 22 -5.95 14.47 -0.70
CA ARG A 22 -7.07 14.79 0.21
C ARG A 22 -8.45 14.69 -0.45
N THR A 23 -8.53 14.86 -1.76
CA THR A 23 -9.82 15.01 -2.48
C THR A 23 -10.15 13.80 -3.33
N THR A 24 -9.14 13.13 -3.89
CA THR A 24 -9.35 12.08 -4.90
C THR A 24 -8.15 11.13 -4.92
N ASN A 25 -8.37 9.88 -4.54
CA ASN A 25 -7.33 8.86 -4.61
C ASN A 25 -7.43 8.14 -5.95
N LEU A 26 -6.46 8.37 -6.85
CA LEU A 26 -6.42 7.78 -8.18
C LEU A 26 -6.46 6.25 -8.15
N LEU A 27 -5.84 5.62 -7.15
CA LEU A 27 -5.91 4.16 -7.00
C LEU A 27 -7.31 3.67 -6.66
N VAL A 28 -8.06 4.43 -5.86
CA VAL A 28 -9.45 4.07 -5.54
C VAL A 28 -10.33 4.15 -6.78
N ILE A 29 -10.13 5.18 -7.61
CA ILE A 29 -10.87 5.33 -8.88
C ILE A 29 -10.55 4.15 -9.79
N ASN A 30 -9.27 3.91 -10.07
CA ASN A 30 -8.84 2.83 -10.96
C ASN A 30 -9.29 1.45 -10.46
N LEU A 31 -9.22 1.18 -9.15
CA LEU A 31 -9.68 -0.09 -8.59
C LEU A 31 -11.20 -0.23 -8.57
N HIS A 32 -11.95 0.85 -8.35
CA HIS A 32 -13.40 0.79 -8.49
C HIS A 32 -13.78 0.52 -9.95
N GLU A 33 -13.13 1.17 -10.91
CA GLU A 33 -13.41 1.00 -12.34
C GLU A 33 -13.16 -0.43 -12.85
N THR A 34 -12.36 -1.23 -12.15
CA THR A 34 -12.18 -2.67 -12.46
C THR A 34 -13.44 -3.51 -12.18
N GLY A 35 -14.40 -3.00 -11.42
CA GLY A 35 -15.62 -3.73 -11.03
C GLY A 35 -15.42 -4.82 -9.98
N ILE A 36 -14.22 -4.95 -9.40
CA ILE A 36 -13.90 -5.94 -8.36
C ILE A 36 -14.63 -5.64 -7.05
N PHE A 37 -14.78 -4.37 -6.71
CA PHE A 37 -15.44 -3.92 -5.47
C PHE A 37 -16.86 -3.46 -5.76
N THR A 38 -17.78 -3.77 -4.85
CA THR A 38 -19.21 -3.45 -5.02
C THR A 38 -19.51 -1.97 -4.79
N SER A 39 -18.63 -1.26 -4.09
CA SER A 39 -18.79 0.17 -3.82
C SER A 39 -17.46 0.92 -3.72
N TYR A 40 -17.52 2.23 -3.98
CA TYR A 40 -16.40 3.15 -3.74
C TYR A 40 -15.92 3.11 -2.28
N ARG A 41 -16.84 2.98 -1.33
CA ARG A 41 -16.52 2.89 0.10
C ARG A 41 -15.77 1.60 0.45
N GLU A 42 -16.15 0.48 -0.15
CA GLU A 42 -15.43 -0.79 0.01
C GLU A 42 -14.00 -0.68 -0.54
N THR A 43 -13.85 -0.09 -1.72
CA THR A 43 -12.54 0.16 -2.34
C THR A 43 -11.63 1.01 -1.45
N ILE A 44 -12.17 2.07 -0.83
CA ILE A 44 -11.43 2.89 0.14
C ILE A 44 -10.97 2.06 1.34
N ASN A 45 -11.88 1.28 1.92
CA ASN A 45 -11.57 0.48 3.11
C ASN A 45 -10.49 -0.57 2.82
N PHE A 46 -10.57 -1.22 1.66
CA PHE A 46 -9.56 -2.16 1.18
C PHE A 46 -8.21 -1.48 1.00
N LEU A 47 -8.18 -0.32 0.31
CA LEU A 47 -6.95 0.42 0.10
C LEU A 47 -6.31 0.88 1.41
N LYS A 48 -7.14 1.31 2.37
CA LYS A 48 -6.70 1.71 3.71
C LYS A 48 -6.10 0.52 4.45
N PHE A 49 -6.76 -0.64 4.42
CA PHE A 49 -6.25 -1.87 5.03
C PHE A 49 -4.89 -2.26 4.43
N ILE A 50 -4.79 -2.29 3.10
CA ILE A 50 -3.53 -2.60 2.40
C ILE A 50 -2.43 -1.58 2.72
N SER A 51 -2.77 -0.29 2.78
CA SER A 51 -1.79 0.75 3.11
C SER A 51 -1.21 0.53 4.50
N TRP A 52 -2.06 0.28 5.50
CA TRP A 52 -1.63 -0.02 6.86
C TRP A 52 -0.80 -1.31 6.92
N PHE A 53 -1.22 -2.35 6.20
CA PHE A 53 -0.48 -3.59 6.10
C PHE A 53 0.93 -3.38 5.51
N CYS A 54 1.04 -2.61 4.42
CA CYS A 54 2.32 -2.30 3.78
C CYS A 54 3.24 -1.49 4.69
N ILE A 55 2.71 -0.49 5.40
CA ILE A 55 3.48 0.31 6.36
C ILE A 55 3.99 -0.58 7.50
N PHE A 56 3.13 -1.39 8.11
CA PHE A 56 3.53 -2.32 9.17
C PHE A 56 4.59 -3.31 8.69
N SER A 57 4.39 -3.89 7.50
CA SER A 57 5.33 -4.83 6.92
C SER A 57 6.67 -4.17 6.61
N PHE A 58 6.68 -2.94 6.10
CA PHE A 58 7.90 -2.18 5.84
C PHE A 58 8.69 -1.88 7.12
N ILE A 59 8.01 -1.46 8.20
CA ILE A 59 8.65 -1.20 9.50
C ILE A 59 9.24 -2.50 10.05
N PHE A 60 8.48 -3.60 10.01
CA PHE A 60 8.92 -4.91 10.49
C PHE A 60 10.13 -5.43 9.70
N LEU A 61 10.10 -5.35 8.37
CA LEU A 61 11.23 -5.72 7.52
C LEU A 61 12.46 -4.85 7.81
N THR A 62 12.28 -3.54 7.97
CA THR A 62 13.38 -2.62 8.31
C THR A 62 14.00 -2.97 9.66
N PHE A 63 13.20 -3.34 10.65
CA PHE A 63 13.69 -3.82 11.93
C PHE A 63 14.51 -5.12 11.76
N LEU A 64 14.01 -6.09 10.99
CA LEU A 64 14.74 -7.33 10.72
C LEU A 64 16.07 -7.08 9.98
N VAL A 65 16.09 -6.20 8.98
CA VAL A 65 17.32 -5.84 8.25
C VAL A 65 18.37 -5.22 9.17
N TYR A 66 17.92 -4.40 10.13
CA TYR A 66 18.83 -3.73 11.05
C TYR A 66 19.42 -4.69 12.10
N PHE A 67 18.65 -5.69 12.52
CA PHE A 67 19.05 -6.59 13.62
C PHE A 67 19.79 -7.86 13.17
N PHE A 68 19.64 -8.26 11.90
CA PHE A 68 20.28 -9.44 11.30
C PHE A 68 21.22 -9.05 10.16
#